data_AF-A0A0M6X093-F1
#
_entry.id   AF-A0A0M6X093-F1
#
_cell.length_a   1.000
_cell.length_b   1.000
_cell.length_c   1.000
_cell.angle_alpha   90.00
_cell.angle_beta   90.00
_cell.angle_gamma   90.00
#
_symmetry.space_group_name_H-M   'P 1'
#
loop_
_entity.id
_entity.type
_entity.pdbx_description
1 polymer ?
#
loop_
_entity_poly.entity_id
_entity_poly.type
_entity_poly.pdbx_seq_one_letter_code
_entity_poly.pdbx_strand_id
1 'polypeptide(L)'
;MFDYFNKPALDDAINAGKEIRFSHNPEAYGECALKWEWDYLQEKHGYFALEKKEIFGMQQNNFNDIRIDTGKKIKKIFGNKIRGIEYYDVVEEAGHWSFKIGFFAYDYFYVVFTYELDIIGFSIEVGNGRLISVMNTHNCYSNTDMEAYIRQTVEELELRIPDKYLQTRGWL
;
A
#
# COMPACT_ATOMS: atom_id res chain seq x y z
N MET A 1 -20.10 -9.53 13.29
CA MET A 1 -19.13 -8.41 13.13
C MET A 1 -19.78 -7.25 12.39
N PHE A 2 -20.38 -7.51 11.23
CA PHE A 2 -21.15 -6.52 10.44
C PHE A 2 -22.19 -5.73 11.26
N ASP A 3 -23.04 -6.40 12.06
CA ASP A 3 -24.09 -5.71 12.83
C ASP A 3 -23.58 -4.78 13.93
N TYR A 4 -22.41 -5.05 14.48
CA TYR A 4 -21.90 -4.35 15.65
C TYR A 4 -20.90 -3.24 15.31
N PHE A 5 -20.26 -3.32 14.14
CA PHE A 5 -19.23 -2.35 13.73
C PHE A 5 -19.62 -1.60 12.46
N ASN A 6 -20.04 -2.32 11.42
CA ASN A 6 -20.23 -1.71 10.10
C ASN A 6 -21.57 -0.98 10.02
N LYS A 7 -22.67 -1.54 10.55
CA LYS A 7 -23.97 -0.85 10.56
C LYS A 7 -23.92 0.49 11.32
N PRO A 8 -23.41 0.55 12.57
CA PRO A 8 -23.31 1.83 13.28
C PRO A 8 -22.39 2.83 12.56
N ALA A 9 -21.28 2.38 11.98
CA ALA A 9 -20.36 3.26 11.26
C ALA A 9 -20.98 3.83 9.96
N LEU A 10 -21.76 3.03 9.23
CA LEU A 10 -22.50 3.48 8.05
C LEU A 10 -23.59 4.48 8.44
N ASP A 11 -24.36 4.18 9.49
CA ASP A 11 -25.40 5.08 9.99
C ASP A 11 -24.81 6.42 10.43
N ASP A 12 -23.71 6.41 11.19
CA ASP A 12 -23.01 7.63 11.63
C ASP A 12 -22.47 8.45 10.45
N ALA A 13 -21.89 7.78 9.44
CA ALA A 13 -21.38 8.45 8.25
C ALA A 13 -22.50 9.14 7.46
N ILE A 14 -23.64 8.48 7.29
CA ILE A 14 -24.81 9.00 6.57
C ILE A 14 -25.46 10.15 7.36
N ASN A 15 -25.65 9.98 8.67
CA ASN A 15 -26.19 11.02 9.55
C ASN A 15 -25.29 12.27 9.57
N ALA A 16 -23.97 12.09 9.42
CA ALA A 16 -23.01 13.18 9.26
C ALA A 16 -22.94 13.77 7.84
N GLY A 17 -23.76 13.29 6.90
CA GLY A 17 -23.80 13.77 5.51
C GLY A 17 -22.56 13.41 4.68
N LYS A 18 -21.84 12.35 5.05
CA LYS A 18 -20.64 11.91 4.32
C LYS A 18 -21.02 11.11 3.07
N GLU A 19 -20.13 11.16 2.09
CA GLU A 19 -20.20 10.29 0.92
C GLU A 19 -19.67 8.88 1.28
N ILE A 20 -20.45 7.85 0.98
CA ILE A 20 -20.03 6.45 1.10
C ILE A 20 -19.34 6.03 -0.19
N ARG A 21 -18.14 5.44 -0.07
CA ARG A 21 -17.36 4.95 -1.21
C ARG A 21 -16.94 3.50 -0.97
N PHE A 22 -17.13 2.67 -1.98
CA PHE A 22 -16.61 1.31 -1.99
C PHE A 22 -15.28 1.27 -2.74
N SER A 23 -14.31 0.52 -2.22
CA SER A 23 -13.03 0.31 -2.89
C SER A 23 -13.16 -0.57 -4.13
N HIS A 24 -14.15 -1.46 -4.17
CA HIS A 24 -14.47 -2.32 -5.29
C HIS A 24 -15.97 -2.36 -5.52
N ASN A 25 -16.43 -2.84 -6.68
CA ASN A 25 -17.87 -2.98 -6.93
C ASN A 25 -18.47 -4.01 -5.97
N PRO A 26 -19.34 -3.63 -5.01
CA PRO A 26 -19.93 -4.57 -4.05
C PRO A 26 -20.88 -5.58 -4.70
N GLU A 27 -21.32 -5.36 -5.94
CA GLU A 27 -22.14 -6.30 -6.72
C GLU A 27 -21.30 -7.34 -7.48
N ALA A 28 -19.99 -7.14 -7.60
CA ALA A 28 -19.09 -8.05 -8.34
C ALA A 28 -18.61 -9.25 -7.52
N TYR A 29 -18.84 -9.23 -6.20
CA TYR A 29 -18.42 -10.29 -5.28
C TYR A 29 -19.66 -11.06 -4.76
N GLY A 30 -19.46 -12.32 -4.39
CA GLY A 30 -20.50 -13.16 -3.78
C GLY A 30 -20.92 -12.68 -2.38
N GLU A 31 -21.44 -13.58 -1.54
CA GLU A 31 -21.82 -13.23 -0.15
C GLU A 31 -20.59 -12.85 0.70
N CYS A 32 -20.25 -11.57 0.69
CA CYS A 32 -19.13 -11.01 1.43
C CYS A 32 -19.51 -9.70 2.13
N ALA A 33 -18.60 -9.18 2.95
CA ALA A 33 -18.83 -7.96 3.72
C ALA A 33 -19.25 -6.77 2.85
N LEU A 34 -18.63 -6.59 1.66
CA LEU A 34 -18.98 -5.52 0.73
C LEU A 34 -20.42 -5.63 0.23
N LYS A 35 -20.88 -6.86 -0.05
CA LYS A 35 -22.24 -7.12 -0.50
C LYS A 35 -23.25 -6.82 0.62
N TRP A 36 -22.95 -7.23 1.85
CA TRP A 36 -23.81 -6.94 3.01
C TRP A 36 -23.91 -5.44 3.32
N GLU A 37 -22.80 -4.71 3.20
CA GLU A 37 -22.77 -3.25 3.33
C GLU A 37 -23.65 -2.59 2.27
N TRP A 38 -23.56 -3.04 1.01
CA TRP A 38 -24.40 -2.55 -0.08
C TRP A 38 -25.88 -2.85 0.16
N ASP A 39 -26.23 -4.10 0.46
CA ASP A 39 -27.61 -4.51 0.71
C ASP A 39 -28.23 -3.71 1.86
N TYR A 40 -27.47 -3.47 2.95
CA TYR A 40 -27.92 -2.65 4.07
C TYR A 40 -28.19 -1.19 3.68
N LEU A 41 -27.32 -0.58 2.88
CA LEU A 41 -27.52 0.79 2.38
C LEU A 41 -28.77 0.89 1.51
N GLN A 42 -29.05 -0.13 0.69
CA GLN A 42 -30.25 -0.18 -0.13
C GLN A 42 -31.51 -0.32 0.74
N GLU A 43 -31.51 -1.26 1.69
CA GLU A 43 -32.67 -1.57 2.53
C GLU A 43 -33.01 -0.47 3.54
N LYS A 44 -32.01 0.17 4.16
CA LYS A 44 -32.21 1.10 5.29
C LYS A 44 -32.11 2.56 4.91
N HIS A 45 -31.24 2.89 3.96
CA HIS A 45 -30.94 4.28 3.60
C HIS A 45 -31.41 4.65 2.19
N GLY A 46 -32.02 3.70 1.47
CA GLY A 46 -32.67 3.94 0.18
C GLY A 46 -31.69 4.21 -0.97
N TYR A 47 -30.43 3.77 -0.84
CA TYR A 47 -29.49 3.80 -1.96
C TYR A 47 -29.98 2.85 -3.06
N PHE A 48 -29.95 3.27 -4.33
CA PHE A 48 -30.51 2.49 -5.43
C PHE A 48 -29.59 2.37 -6.65
N ALA A 49 -28.48 3.09 -6.66
CA ALA A 49 -27.51 3.04 -7.73
C ALA A 49 -26.10 3.33 -7.20
N LEU A 50 -25.12 2.65 -7.79
CA LEU A 50 -23.72 3.01 -7.67
C LEU A 50 -23.39 3.98 -8.80
N GLU A 51 -23.00 5.19 -8.46
CA GLU A 51 -22.36 6.06 -9.44
C GLU A 51 -20.92 5.60 -9.58
N LYS A 52 -20.54 5.18 -10.80
CA LYS A 52 -19.14 4.97 -11.13
C LYS A 52 -18.46 6.32 -11.20
N LYS A 53 -18.10 6.86 -10.04
CA LYS A 53 -17.02 7.83 -9.96
C LYS A 53 -15.75 7.06 -10.23
N GLU A 54 -15.07 7.37 -11.33
CA GLU A 54 -13.71 6.90 -11.49
C GLU A 54 -12.94 7.36 -10.25
N ILE A 55 -12.66 6.44 -9.33
CA ILE A 55 -11.66 6.65 -8.29
C ILE A 55 -10.33 6.54 -9.03
N PHE A 56 -10.03 7.51 -9.92
CA PHE A 56 -8.93 7.47 -10.89
C PHE A 56 -8.43 6.05 -11.11
N GLY A 57 -9.30 5.20 -11.68
CA GLY A 57 -8.97 3.82 -11.98
C GLY A 57 -7.68 3.90 -12.77
N MET A 58 -6.61 3.44 -12.15
CA MET A 58 -5.26 3.74 -12.57
C MET A 58 -5.10 3.29 -14.01
N GLN A 59 -5.03 4.22 -14.97
CA GLN A 59 -4.80 3.85 -16.36
C GLN A 59 -3.48 3.07 -16.45
N GLN A 60 -3.33 2.12 -17.38
CA GLN A 60 -2.09 1.31 -17.50
C GLN A 60 -0.82 2.18 -17.56
N ASN A 61 -0.92 3.37 -18.17
CA ASN A 61 0.15 4.37 -18.17
C ASN A 61 0.49 4.84 -16.75
N ASN A 62 -0.52 5.15 -15.93
CA ASN A 62 -0.36 5.58 -14.55
C ASN A 62 0.26 4.47 -13.67
N PHE A 63 -0.15 3.20 -13.81
CA PHE A 63 0.42 2.09 -13.01
C PHE A 63 1.92 1.92 -13.26
N ASN A 64 2.31 1.90 -14.53
CA ASN A 64 3.71 1.84 -14.91
C ASN A 64 4.49 3.07 -14.45
N ASP A 65 3.86 4.25 -14.48
CA ASP A 65 4.46 5.49 -13.97
C ASP A 65 4.72 5.40 -12.46
N ILE A 66 3.77 4.95 -11.63
CA ILE A 66 4.00 4.74 -10.19
C ILE A 66 5.14 3.75 -9.98
N ARG A 67 5.13 2.62 -10.68
CA ARG A 67 6.16 1.59 -10.53
C ARG A 67 7.56 2.16 -10.79
N ILE A 68 7.71 2.87 -11.92
CA ILE A 68 8.99 3.47 -12.32
C ILE A 68 9.38 4.62 -11.39
N ASP A 69 8.44 5.50 -11.02
CA ASP A 69 8.67 6.63 -10.12
C ASP A 69 9.10 6.17 -8.73
N THR A 70 8.44 5.15 -8.18
CA THR A 70 8.79 4.53 -6.90
C THR A 70 10.23 4.02 -6.92
N GLY A 71 10.60 3.25 -7.96
CA GLY A 71 11.97 2.74 -8.07
C GLY A 71 13.01 3.85 -8.25
N LYS A 72 12.68 4.94 -8.95
CA LYS A 72 13.54 6.12 -9.06
C LYS A 72 13.74 6.80 -7.71
N LYS A 73 12.67 7.01 -6.93
CA LYS A 73 12.73 7.61 -5.59
C LYS A 73 13.54 6.75 -4.63
N ILE A 74 13.35 5.43 -4.62
CA ILE A 74 14.15 4.50 -3.82
C ILE A 74 15.64 4.64 -4.17
N LYS A 75 16.00 4.56 -5.46
CA LYS A 75 17.38 4.72 -5.91
C LYS A 75 17.98 6.07 -5.53
N LYS A 76 17.21 7.14 -5.68
CA LYS A 76 17.64 8.51 -5.34
C LYS A 76 17.93 8.66 -3.85
N ILE A 77 17.06 8.14 -2.99
CA ILE A 77 17.13 8.36 -1.54
C ILE A 77 18.12 7.40 -0.87
N PHE A 78 18.10 6.12 -1.23
CA PHE A 78 19.11 5.18 -0.73
C PHE A 78 20.50 5.44 -1.33
N GLY A 79 20.58 5.92 -2.57
CA GLY A 79 21.85 6.26 -3.21
C GLY A 79 22.81 5.07 -3.24
N ASN A 80 24.02 5.25 -2.71
CA ASN A 80 25.06 4.22 -2.64
C ASN A 80 24.82 3.16 -1.54
N LYS A 81 23.72 3.25 -0.78
CA LYS A 81 23.33 2.27 0.25
C LYS A 81 22.64 1.03 -0.35
N ILE A 82 22.37 1.02 -1.66
CA ILE A 82 21.82 -0.14 -2.38
C ILE A 82 22.67 -0.45 -3.62
N ARG A 83 22.70 -1.72 -4.03
CA ARG A 83 23.40 -2.13 -5.27
C ARG A 83 22.55 -2.01 -6.53
N GLY A 84 21.25 -2.25 -6.39
CA GLY A 84 20.29 -2.33 -7.47
C GLY A 84 18.90 -2.62 -6.93
N ILE A 85 17.91 -2.60 -7.81
CA ILE A 85 16.53 -2.96 -7.48
C ILE A 85 16.03 -3.96 -8.52
N GLU A 86 15.11 -4.82 -8.12
CA GLU A 86 14.41 -5.75 -9.00
C GLU A 86 12.90 -5.58 -8.83
N TYR A 87 12.16 -5.69 -9.93
CA TYR A 87 10.70 -5.70 -9.91
C TYR A 87 10.21 -7.13 -10.07
N TYR A 88 9.26 -7.55 -9.24
CA TYR A 88 8.66 -8.87 -9.33
C TYR A 88 7.21 -8.85 -8.80
N ASP A 89 6.51 -9.98 -8.93
CA ASP A 89 5.09 -10.14 -8.58
C ASP A 89 4.21 -9.00 -9.15
N VAL A 90 4.45 -8.66 -10.43
CA VAL A 90 3.69 -7.62 -11.13
C VAL A 90 2.37 -8.23 -11.61
N VAL A 91 1.26 -7.72 -11.08
CA VAL A 91 -0.10 -8.06 -11.52
C VAL A 91 -0.74 -6.83 -12.14
N GLU A 92 -1.21 -6.96 -13.38
CA GLU A 92 -1.87 -5.89 -14.13
C GLU A 92 -3.20 -6.38 -14.70
N GLU A 93 -4.17 -6.56 -13.80
CA GLU A 93 -5.50 -7.07 -14.11
C GLU A 93 -6.58 -6.02 -13.77
N ALA A 94 -7.73 -6.10 -14.42
CA ALA A 94 -8.81 -5.14 -14.20
C ALA A 94 -9.29 -5.21 -12.75
N GLY A 95 -9.02 -4.15 -11.97
CA GLY A 95 -9.36 -4.12 -10.54
C GLY A 95 -8.33 -4.80 -9.64
N HIS A 96 -7.18 -5.24 -10.15
CA HIS A 96 -6.06 -5.74 -9.36
C HIS A 96 -4.72 -5.27 -9.95
N TRP A 97 -4.12 -4.28 -9.28
CA TRP A 97 -2.80 -3.77 -9.62
C TRP A 97 -1.86 -3.92 -8.44
N SER A 98 -0.81 -4.71 -8.63
CA SER A 98 0.21 -4.95 -7.61
C SER A 98 1.60 -5.05 -8.21
N PHE A 99 2.61 -4.64 -7.45
CA PHE A 99 4.00 -4.97 -7.76
C PHE A 99 4.84 -4.96 -6.50
N LYS A 100 5.97 -5.65 -6.56
CA LYS A 100 7.01 -5.57 -5.54
C LYS A 100 8.31 -5.03 -6.12
N ILE A 101 9.08 -4.36 -5.26
CA ILE A 101 10.47 -3.96 -5.55
C ILE A 101 11.36 -4.57 -4.48
N GLY A 102 12.26 -5.46 -4.87
CA GLY A 102 13.29 -6.04 -4.01
C GLY A 102 14.62 -5.33 -4.16
N PHE A 103 15.37 -5.21 -3.07
CA PHE A 103 16.75 -4.72 -3.10
C PHE A 103 17.53 -5.06 -1.83
N PHE A 104 18.84 -5.22 -1.97
CA PHE A 104 19.74 -5.27 -0.82
C PHE A 104 20.09 -3.86 -0.33
N ALA A 105 19.71 -3.55 0.91
CA ALA A 105 20.07 -2.33 1.62
C ALA A 105 21.26 -2.58 2.55
N TYR A 106 22.28 -1.73 2.46
CA TYR A 106 23.53 -1.75 3.22
C TYR A 106 24.31 -3.07 3.11
N ASP A 107 24.09 -3.85 2.05
CA ASP A 107 24.57 -5.23 1.93
C ASP A 107 24.21 -6.09 3.18
N TYR A 108 23.14 -5.73 3.88
CA TYR A 108 22.76 -6.31 5.18
C TYR A 108 21.35 -6.88 5.15
N PHE A 109 20.35 -6.06 4.81
CA PHE A 109 18.96 -6.49 4.70
C PHE A 109 18.54 -6.63 3.25
N TYR A 110 17.80 -7.69 2.94
CA TYR A 110 16.97 -7.73 1.74
C TYR A 110 15.62 -7.09 2.06
N VAL A 111 15.33 -5.97 1.40
CA VAL A 111 14.17 -5.13 1.63
C VAL A 111 13.21 -5.28 0.45
N VAL A 112 11.92 -5.40 0.77
CA VAL A 112 10.82 -5.51 -0.18
C VAL A 112 9.88 -4.34 0.04
N PHE A 113 9.75 -3.51 -0.99
CA PHE A 113 8.62 -2.60 -1.12
C PHE A 113 7.45 -3.35 -1.79
N THR A 114 6.25 -3.22 -1.22
CA THR A 114 5.01 -3.77 -1.79
C THR A 114 4.06 -2.63 -2.13
N TYR A 115 3.46 -2.70 -3.30
CA TYR A 115 2.29 -1.91 -3.71
C TYR A 115 1.16 -2.87 -4.05
N GLU A 116 -0.02 -2.67 -3.48
CA GLU A 116 -1.22 -3.47 -3.68
C GLU A 116 -2.45 -2.56 -3.60
N LEU A 117 -3.09 -2.27 -4.74
CA LEU A 117 -4.32 -1.45 -4.77
C LEU A 117 -4.22 -0.15 -3.96
N ASP A 118 -3.13 0.60 -4.15
CA ASP A 118 -2.76 1.82 -3.42
C ASP A 118 -2.16 1.61 -2.01
N ILE A 119 -2.28 0.44 -1.40
CA ILE A 119 -1.64 0.12 -0.12
C ILE A 119 -0.14 -0.10 -0.34
N ILE A 120 0.69 0.51 0.51
CA ILE A 120 2.15 0.42 0.41
C ILE A 120 2.82 0.00 1.72
N GLY A 121 3.98 -0.65 1.60
CA GLY A 121 4.79 -1.00 2.76
C GLY A 121 6.22 -1.44 2.41
N PHE A 122 7.16 -1.08 3.28
CA PHE A 122 8.52 -1.66 3.28
C PHE A 122 8.62 -2.77 4.31
N SER A 123 9.21 -3.89 3.92
CA SER A 123 9.46 -5.04 4.79
C SER A 123 10.87 -5.60 4.61
N ILE A 124 11.42 -6.22 5.64
CA ILE A 124 12.66 -6.99 5.59
C ILE A 124 12.30 -8.46 5.40
N GLU A 125 12.92 -9.12 4.43
CA GLU A 125 12.81 -10.57 4.29
C GLU A 125 13.75 -11.28 5.26
N VAL A 126 13.20 -12.19 6.07
CA VAL A 126 13.96 -12.98 7.06
C VAL A 126 14.04 -14.48 6.69
N GLY A 127 13.82 -14.80 5.42
CA GLY A 127 13.88 -16.14 4.85
C GLY A 127 12.54 -16.87 4.78
N ASN A 128 12.44 -17.86 3.90
CA ASN A 128 11.22 -18.62 3.59
C ASN A 128 10.03 -17.72 3.22
N GLY A 129 10.28 -16.59 2.56
CA GLY A 129 9.24 -15.63 2.18
C GLY A 129 8.61 -14.88 3.36
N ARG A 130 9.17 -14.98 4.58
CA ARG A 130 8.67 -14.23 5.74
C ARG A 130 9.13 -12.78 5.66
N LEU A 131 8.16 -11.87 5.73
CA LEU A 131 8.36 -10.43 5.70
C LEU A 131 8.05 -9.84 7.07
N ILE A 132 8.98 -9.03 7.59
CA ILE A 132 8.78 -8.22 8.80
C ILE A 132 8.70 -6.76 8.36
N SER A 133 7.58 -6.10 8.66
CA SER A 133 7.43 -4.69 8.28
C SER A 133 8.49 -3.81 8.94
N VAL A 134 9.04 -2.87 8.18
CA VAL A 134 9.99 -1.87 8.70
C VAL A 134 9.26 -0.85 9.58
N MET A 135 8.01 -0.52 9.26
CA MET A 135 7.19 0.44 9.97
C MET A 135 5.81 -0.13 10.29
N ASN A 136 5.30 0.11 11.50
CA ASN A 136 4.00 -0.40 11.93
C ASN A 136 2.80 0.45 11.45
N THR A 137 3.00 1.34 10.47
CA THR A 137 1.97 2.24 9.95
C THR A 137 1.41 1.75 8.62
N HIS A 138 0.09 1.80 8.49
CA HIS A 138 -0.58 1.55 7.22
C HIS A 138 -0.51 2.83 6.38
N ASN A 139 -0.03 2.73 5.15
CA ASN A 139 0.18 3.86 4.26
C ASN A 139 -0.48 3.59 2.91
N CYS A 140 -0.95 4.66 2.27
CA CYS A 140 -1.52 4.63 0.93
C CYS A 140 -0.69 5.51 0.02
N TYR A 141 -0.30 5.03 -1.17
CA TYR A 141 0.55 5.78 -2.09
C TYR A 141 -0.05 7.16 -2.43
N SER A 142 -1.36 7.21 -2.68
CA SER A 142 -2.09 8.44 -3.01
C SER A 142 -2.05 9.53 -1.93
N ASN A 143 -1.87 9.16 -0.67
CA ASN A 143 -1.98 10.05 0.49
C ASN A 143 -0.65 10.22 1.26
N THR A 144 0.40 9.53 0.85
CA THR A 144 1.69 9.52 1.53
C THR A 144 2.71 10.38 0.76
N ASP A 145 3.46 11.22 1.47
CA ASP A 145 4.70 11.79 0.93
C ASP A 145 5.73 10.66 0.78
N MET A 146 5.83 10.14 -0.43
CA MET A 146 6.71 9.00 -0.75
C MET A 146 8.18 9.29 -0.48
N GLU A 147 8.68 10.52 -0.66
CA GLU A 147 10.09 10.80 -0.37
C GLU A 147 10.33 10.80 1.15
N ALA A 148 9.44 11.41 1.94
CA ALA A 148 9.53 11.38 3.39
C ALA A 148 9.43 9.94 3.94
N TYR A 149 8.50 9.15 3.38
CA TYR A 149 8.29 7.76 3.77
C TYR A 149 9.52 6.87 3.51
N ILE A 150 10.19 7.05 2.37
CA ILE A 150 11.44 6.33 2.07
C ILE A 150 12.57 6.79 2.99
N ARG A 151 12.68 8.08 3.33
CA ARG A 151 13.68 8.56 4.29
C ARG A 151 13.47 7.98 5.68
N GLN A 152 12.22 7.93 6.14
CA GLN A 152 11.89 7.27 7.41
C GLN A 152 12.27 5.78 7.38
N THR A 153 12.02 5.10 6.26
CA THR A 153 12.45 3.70 6.07
C THR A 153 13.97 3.55 6.21
N VAL A 154 14.74 4.48 5.63
CA VAL A 154 16.20 4.51 5.75
C VAL A 154 16.65 4.64 7.21
N GLU A 155 16.10 5.61 7.94
CA GLU A 155 16.41 5.85 9.35
C GLU A 155 16.10 4.61 10.20
N GLU A 156 14.93 4.00 9.97
CA GLU A 156 14.51 2.78 10.64
C GLU A 156 15.46 1.61 10.34
N LEU A 157 15.90 1.43 9.09
CA LEU A 157 16.88 0.38 8.77
C LEU A 157 18.23 0.64 9.43
N GLU A 158 18.71 1.88 9.47
CA GLU A 158 19.96 2.25 10.12
C GLU A 158 19.95 1.95 11.61
N LEU A 159 18.82 2.18 12.31
CA LEU A 159 18.65 1.81 13.72
C LEU A 159 18.75 0.29 14.00
N ARG A 160 18.54 -0.54 12.97
CA ARG A 160 18.58 -2.00 13.08
C ARG A 160 19.94 -2.59 12.68
N ILE A 161 20.84 -1.79 12.11
CA ILE A 161 22.18 -2.22 11.67
C ILE A 161 23.21 -1.74 12.70
N PRO A 162 24.18 -2.58 13.11
CA PRO A 162 25.21 -2.12 14.05
C PRO A 162 26.02 -0.93 13.53
N ASP A 163 26.17 0.14 14.32
CA ASP A 163 26.90 1.36 13.95
C ASP A 163 28.30 1.09 13.37
N LYS A 164 29.05 0.17 13.99
CA LYS A 164 30.40 -0.22 13.56
C LYS A 164 30.42 -0.73 12.11
N TYR A 165 29.36 -1.43 11.70
CA TYR A 165 29.20 -1.94 10.34
C TYR A 165 29.00 -0.78 9.35
N LEU A 166 28.10 0.17 9.68
CA LEU A 166 27.83 1.34 8.85
C LEU A 166 29.06 2.25 8.70
N GLN A 167 29.77 2.51 9.80
CA GLN A 167 31.00 3.34 9.80
C GLN A 167 32.10 2.75 8.92
N THR A 168 32.32 1.44 8.99
CA THR A 168 33.37 0.76 8.19
C THR A 168 33.11 0.85 6.69
N ARG A 169 31.85 1.06 6.29
CA ARG A 169 31.40 1.17 4.90
C ARG A 169 31.19 2.63 4.45
N GLY A 170 31.32 3.60 5.36
CA GLY A 170 31.10 5.03 5.06
C GLY A 170 29.63 5.40 4.84
N TRP A 171 28.71 4.72 5.53
CA TRP A 171 27.27 4.99 5.45
C TRP A 171 26.70 5.75 6.65
N LEU A 172 27.51 5.96 7.68
CA LEU A 172 27.25 6.80 8.85
C LEU A 172 28.21 7.99 8.86
#